data_AF-A0A3N1AWU9-F1
#
_entry.id   AF-A0A3N1AWU9-F1
#
_cell.length_a   1.000
_cell.length_b   1.000
_cell.length_c   1.000
_cell.angle_alpha   90.00
_cell.angle_beta   90.00
_cell.angle_gamma   90.00
#
_symmetry.space_group_name_H-M   'P 1'
#
loop_
_entity.id
_entity.type
_entity.pdbx_description
1 polymer ?
#
loop_
_entity_poly.entity_id
_entity_poly.type
_entity_poly.pdbx_seq_one_letter_code
_entity_poly.pdbx_strand_id
1 'polypeptide(L)'
;MRRQGQPAERIRGRPTGVGRTSDRAAEQVSDDLRLADTPTLRRRRWSAGLTLLAVGAYAVVATYQYGLVRHLPEPALPWLDADRVDASGEAYAAGHTPDTALALANAGVTLALIGTGDADRATHQPWRSLLATGKATGDAAAGAWLFAEQLSRHRRICGWCTLAAAATTVAAALTVPEATQAWRHLRGRPE
;
A
#
# COMPACT_ATOMS: atom_id res chain seq x y z
N MET A 1 -12.23 27.13 -5.99
CA MET A 1 -12.88 26.62 -4.76
C MET A 1 -12.92 25.10 -4.80
N ARG A 2 -12.14 24.39 -3.97
CA ARG A 2 -12.33 22.94 -3.80
C ARG A 2 -13.64 22.73 -3.05
N ARG A 3 -14.60 22.00 -3.61
CA ARG A 3 -15.78 21.54 -2.85
C ARG A 3 -15.25 20.70 -1.68
N GLN A 4 -15.35 21.22 -0.45
CA GLN A 4 -15.07 20.41 0.73
C GLN A 4 -16.14 19.32 0.81
N GLY A 5 -15.72 18.06 0.97
CA GLY A 5 -16.66 16.96 1.17
C GLY A 5 -17.46 17.16 2.47
N GLN A 6 -18.64 16.55 2.54
CA GLN A 6 -19.50 16.65 3.73
C GLN A 6 -19.01 15.68 4.84
N PRO A 7 -19.08 16.07 6.13
CA PRO A 7 -18.80 15.17 7.25
C PRO A 7 -19.66 13.90 7.23
N ALA A 8 -19.13 12.80 7.78
CA ALA A 8 -19.80 11.50 7.82
C ALA A 8 -21.17 11.57 8.52
N GLU A 9 -21.26 12.36 9.59
CA GLU A 9 -22.51 12.63 10.32
C GLU A 9 -23.64 13.23 9.45
N ARG A 10 -23.28 13.98 8.39
CA ARG A 10 -24.25 14.61 7.48
C ARG A 10 -24.66 13.71 6.33
N ILE A 11 -23.80 12.77 5.97
CA ILE A 11 -24.03 11.83 4.87
C ILE A 11 -24.79 10.59 5.37
N ARG A 12 -24.62 10.20 6.63
CA ARG A 12 -25.20 8.94 7.15
C ARG A 12 -26.72 8.93 7.01
N GLY A 13 -27.23 7.86 6.39
CA GLY A 13 -28.66 7.58 6.37
C GLY A 13 -29.17 7.16 7.75
N ARG A 14 -30.50 7.20 7.94
CA ARG A 14 -31.11 6.58 9.13
C ARG A 14 -30.84 5.07 9.10
N PRO A 15 -30.44 4.44 10.23
CA PRO A 15 -30.26 3.00 10.27
C PRO A 15 -31.61 2.31 10.14
N THR A 16 -31.93 1.86 8.92
CA THR A 16 -33.11 1.05 8.63
C THR A 16 -32.66 -0.22 7.91
N GLY A 17 -32.95 -1.39 8.47
CA GLY A 17 -32.65 -2.69 7.87
C GLY A 17 -31.37 -3.37 8.37
N VAL A 18 -30.85 -4.32 7.58
CA VAL A 18 -29.65 -5.12 7.90
C VAL A 18 -28.40 -4.36 7.47
N GLY A 19 -27.51 -4.06 8.42
CA GLY A 19 -26.25 -3.35 8.15
C GLY A 19 -25.39 -3.14 9.40
N ARG A 20 -24.15 -2.70 9.21
CA ARG A 20 -23.26 -2.29 10.31
C ARG A 20 -23.73 -0.94 10.87
N THR A 21 -23.70 -0.79 12.18
CA THR A 21 -23.93 0.51 12.83
C THR A 21 -22.70 1.39 12.69
N SER A 22 -22.92 2.67 12.43
CA SER A 22 -21.86 3.69 12.49
C SER A 22 -21.71 4.19 13.91
N ASP A 23 -20.48 4.41 14.36
CA ASP A 23 -20.17 5.09 15.61
C ASP A 23 -19.31 6.33 15.37
N ARG A 24 -19.20 7.19 16.40
CA ARG A 24 -18.47 8.46 16.29
C ARG A 24 -16.98 8.27 15.97
N ALA A 25 -16.36 7.20 16.44
CA ALA A 25 -14.94 6.95 16.20
C ALA A 25 -14.70 6.55 14.72
N ALA A 26 -15.57 5.72 14.16
CA ALA A 26 -15.55 5.38 12.74
C ALA A 26 -15.84 6.61 11.85
N GLU A 27 -16.80 7.45 12.25
CA GLU A 27 -17.11 8.72 11.57
C GLU A 27 -15.91 9.66 11.58
N GLN A 28 -15.22 9.79 12.71
CA GLN A 28 -14.01 10.59 12.84
C GLN A 28 -12.91 10.11 11.90
N VAL A 29 -12.60 8.80 11.87
CA VAL A 29 -11.58 8.26 10.95
C VAL A 29 -11.95 8.53 9.48
N SER A 30 -13.22 8.37 9.12
CA SER A 30 -13.72 8.68 7.77
C SER A 30 -13.49 10.14 7.40
N ASP A 31 -13.82 11.07 8.32
CA ASP A 31 -13.66 12.50 8.09
C ASP A 31 -12.19 12.93 8.07
N ASP A 32 -11.36 12.37 8.94
CA ASP A 32 -9.92 12.61 8.96
C ASP A 32 -9.28 12.21 7.63
N LEU A 33 -9.55 11.00 7.14
CA LEU A 33 -8.94 10.52 5.90
C LEU A 33 -9.44 11.27 4.65
N ARG A 34 -10.72 11.65 4.62
CA ARG A 34 -11.35 12.26 3.44
C ARG A 34 -11.20 13.78 3.39
N LEU A 35 -11.28 14.45 4.54
CA LEU A 35 -11.53 15.89 4.62
C LEU A 35 -10.40 16.65 5.30
N ALA A 36 -9.78 16.10 6.35
CA ALA A 36 -8.78 16.84 7.12
C ALA A 36 -7.47 17.02 6.33
N ASP A 37 -6.93 18.24 6.37
CA ASP A 37 -5.73 18.64 5.62
C ASP A 37 -4.52 18.90 6.52
N THR A 38 -4.14 17.87 7.29
CA THR A 38 -2.89 17.91 8.04
C THR A 38 -1.73 17.31 7.22
N PRO A 39 -0.47 17.72 7.46
CA PRO A 39 0.68 17.11 6.79
C PRO A 39 0.76 15.59 6.98
N THR A 40 0.39 15.08 8.16
CA THR A 40 0.40 13.64 8.47
C THR A 40 -0.65 12.89 7.65
N LEU A 41 -1.89 13.37 7.62
CA LEU A 41 -2.95 12.73 6.82
C LEU A 41 -2.66 12.82 5.31
N ARG A 42 -2.06 13.91 4.84
CA ARG A 42 -1.62 14.01 3.45
C ARG A 42 -0.57 12.95 3.10
N ARG A 43 0.41 12.70 3.98
CA ARG A 43 1.38 11.61 3.80
C ARG A 43 0.72 10.24 3.80
N ARG A 44 -0.24 9.97 4.71
CA ARG A 44 -1.00 8.71 4.71
C ARG A 44 -1.78 8.52 3.41
N ARG A 45 -2.46 9.55 2.91
CA ARG A 45 -3.19 9.52 1.63
C ARG A 45 -2.26 9.23 0.45
N TRP A 46 -1.09 9.87 0.40
CA TRP A 46 -0.08 9.58 -0.62
C TRP A 46 0.49 8.16 -0.51
N SER A 47 0.80 7.71 0.70
CA SER A 47 1.26 6.35 0.96
C SER A 47 0.22 5.32 0.50
N ALA A 48 -1.06 5.50 0.87
CA ALA A 48 -2.16 4.66 0.41
C ALA A 48 -2.33 4.71 -1.13
N GLY A 49 -2.23 5.88 -1.75
CA GLY A 49 -2.30 6.04 -3.20
C GLY A 49 -1.17 5.31 -3.93
N LEU A 50 0.05 5.36 -3.40
CA LEU A 50 1.20 4.63 -3.93
C LEU A 50 1.09 3.12 -3.71
N THR A 51 0.56 2.68 -2.56
CA THR A 51 0.22 1.26 -2.34
C THR A 51 -0.84 0.78 -3.34
N LEU A 52 -1.87 1.60 -3.62
CA LEU A 52 -2.87 1.29 -4.64
C LEU A 52 -2.28 1.25 -6.05
N LEU A 53 -1.31 2.12 -6.36
CA LEU A 53 -0.57 2.06 -7.62
C LEU A 53 0.21 0.75 -7.75
N ALA A 54 0.88 0.31 -6.68
CA ALA A 54 1.55 -0.99 -6.64
C ALA A 54 0.57 -2.15 -6.82
N VAL A 55 -0.59 -2.11 -6.14
CA VAL A 55 -1.69 -3.08 -6.33
C VAL A 55 -2.16 -3.12 -7.78
N GLY A 56 -2.30 -1.97 -8.43
CA GLY A 56 -2.66 -1.91 -9.85
C GLY A 56 -1.62 -2.60 -10.75
N ALA A 57 -0.33 -2.35 -10.49
CA ALA A 57 0.75 -3.02 -11.20
C ALA A 57 0.75 -4.54 -10.96
N TYR A 58 0.60 -4.99 -9.71
CA TYR A 58 0.48 -6.41 -9.38
C TYR A 58 -0.74 -7.06 -10.02
N ALA A 59 -1.86 -6.35 -10.11
CA ALA A 59 -3.07 -6.87 -10.75
C ALA A 59 -2.84 -7.09 -12.25
N VAL A 60 -2.14 -6.19 -12.94
CA VAL A 60 -1.75 -6.37 -14.36
C VAL A 60 -0.89 -7.63 -14.52
N VAL A 61 0.16 -7.79 -13.70
CA VAL A 61 1.01 -8.99 -13.74
C VAL A 61 0.23 -10.26 -13.39
N ALA A 62 -0.68 -10.19 -12.42
CA ALA A 62 -1.55 -11.31 -12.06
C ALA A 62 -2.40 -11.76 -13.25
N THR A 63 -2.91 -10.86 -14.09
CA THR A 63 -3.65 -11.27 -15.29
C THR A 63 -2.82 -12.18 -16.20
N TYR A 64 -1.51 -11.97 -16.26
CA TYR A 64 -0.60 -12.82 -17.03
C TYR A 64 -0.29 -14.13 -16.30
N GLN A 65 0.04 -14.10 -15.01
CA GLN A 65 0.37 -15.30 -14.24
C GLN A 65 -0.81 -16.28 -14.09
N TYR A 66 -2.05 -15.77 -14.08
CA TYR A 66 -3.26 -16.58 -14.13
C TYR A 66 -3.66 -17.00 -15.57
N GLY A 67 -2.92 -16.57 -16.59
CA GLY A 67 -3.16 -16.91 -17.99
C GLY A 67 -4.38 -16.22 -18.61
N LEU A 68 -4.88 -15.14 -18.01
CA LEU A 68 -5.97 -14.33 -18.58
C LEU A 68 -5.50 -13.55 -19.82
N VAL A 69 -4.22 -13.17 -19.84
CA VAL A 69 -3.55 -12.60 -21.01
C VAL A 69 -2.32 -13.43 -21.39
N ARG A 70 -1.91 -13.34 -22.65
CA ARG A 70 -0.78 -14.10 -23.21
C ARG A 70 0.55 -13.35 -23.17
N HIS A 71 0.49 -12.04 -22.98
CA HIS A 71 1.65 -11.15 -22.96
C HIS A 71 1.32 -9.95 -22.08
N LEU A 72 2.29 -9.46 -21.33
CA LEU A 72 2.12 -8.24 -20.55
C LEU A 72 2.20 -7.00 -21.45
N PRO A 73 1.40 -5.96 -21.17
CA PRO A 73 1.50 -4.69 -21.87
C PRO A 73 2.78 -3.98 -21.42
N GLU A 74 3.90 -4.26 -22.09
CA GLU A 74 5.21 -3.67 -21.80
C GLU A 74 5.86 -3.10 -23.07
N PRO A 75 6.54 -1.93 -22.98
CA PRO A 75 7.30 -1.40 -24.12
C PRO A 75 8.42 -2.35 -24.55
N ALA A 76 8.57 -2.54 -25.86
CA ALA A 76 9.64 -3.37 -26.43
C ALA A 76 11.01 -2.68 -26.31
N LEU A 77 11.63 -2.79 -25.12
CA LEU A 77 12.98 -2.31 -24.83
C LEU A 77 13.91 -3.50 -24.55
N PRO A 78 15.20 -3.46 -24.95
CA PRO A 78 16.08 -4.63 -24.89
C PRO A 78 16.43 -5.11 -23.48
N TRP A 79 16.15 -4.33 -22.44
CA TRP A 79 16.29 -4.72 -21.02
C TRP A 79 14.96 -5.04 -20.35
N LEU A 80 13.82 -4.75 -20.99
CA LEU A 80 12.50 -5.08 -20.50
C LEU A 80 12.02 -6.40 -21.10
N ASP A 81 11.54 -7.30 -20.25
CA ASP A 81 10.97 -8.59 -20.64
C ASP A 81 10.17 -9.15 -19.45
N ALA A 82 9.03 -8.52 -19.15
CA ALA A 82 8.16 -8.90 -18.06
C ALA A 82 7.70 -10.35 -18.20
N ASP A 83 7.36 -10.79 -19.41
CA ASP A 83 6.97 -12.16 -19.69
C ASP A 83 8.00 -13.19 -19.23
N ARG A 84 9.29 -12.94 -19.49
CA ARG A 84 10.38 -13.82 -19.05
C ARG A 84 10.55 -13.85 -17.54
N VAL A 85 10.33 -12.73 -16.87
CA VAL A 85 10.42 -12.63 -15.40
C VAL A 85 9.22 -13.32 -14.76
N ASP A 86 8.01 -12.96 -15.19
CA ASP A 86 6.77 -13.33 -14.53
C ASP A 86 6.26 -14.73 -14.91
N ALA A 87 6.77 -15.34 -15.98
CA ALA A 87 6.55 -16.75 -16.29
C ALA A 87 7.67 -17.68 -15.79
N SER A 88 8.69 -17.13 -15.12
CA SER A 88 9.76 -17.96 -14.55
C SER A 88 9.24 -18.86 -13.43
N GLY A 89 9.93 -19.97 -13.15
CA GLY A 89 9.55 -20.86 -12.05
C GLY A 89 9.69 -20.18 -10.69
N GLU A 90 10.61 -19.23 -10.57
CA GLU A 90 10.81 -18.39 -9.39
C GLU A 90 9.55 -17.60 -9.01
N ALA A 91 8.80 -17.09 -9.98
CA ALA A 91 7.54 -16.36 -9.77
C ALA A 91 6.43 -17.23 -9.15
N TYR A 92 6.64 -18.54 -9.03
CA TYR A 92 5.70 -19.49 -8.41
C TYR A 92 6.33 -20.25 -7.24
N ALA A 93 7.55 -19.91 -6.82
CA ALA A 93 8.32 -20.74 -5.88
C ALA A 93 7.65 -20.86 -4.50
N ALA A 94 6.90 -19.83 -4.07
CA ALA A 94 6.19 -19.83 -2.81
C ALA A 94 4.91 -20.68 -2.91
N GLY A 95 5.01 -21.95 -2.52
CA GLY A 95 3.85 -22.86 -2.46
C GLY A 95 3.20 -23.12 -3.82
N HIS A 96 3.97 -23.06 -4.92
CA HIS A 96 3.46 -23.24 -6.28
C HIS A 96 2.31 -22.26 -6.62
N THR A 97 2.36 -21.06 -6.04
CA THR A 97 1.32 -20.04 -6.17
C THR A 97 1.91 -18.82 -6.88
N PRO A 98 1.15 -18.15 -7.78
CA PRO A 98 1.55 -16.89 -8.38
C PRO A 98 2.02 -15.88 -7.31
N ASP A 99 3.24 -15.38 -7.42
CA ASP A 99 3.80 -14.41 -6.47
C ASP A 99 2.97 -13.12 -6.41
N THR A 100 2.32 -12.74 -7.51
CA THR A 100 1.41 -11.60 -7.59
C THR A 100 0.19 -11.75 -6.70
N ALA A 101 -0.32 -12.97 -6.51
CA ALA A 101 -1.42 -13.22 -5.59
C ALA A 101 -1.00 -12.94 -4.15
N LEU A 102 0.22 -13.37 -3.78
CA LEU A 102 0.81 -13.07 -2.48
C LEU A 102 1.10 -11.57 -2.33
N ALA A 103 1.59 -10.92 -3.38
CA ALA A 103 1.87 -9.49 -3.41
C ALA A 103 0.57 -8.66 -3.22
N LEU A 104 -0.52 -9.04 -3.86
CA LEU A 104 -1.83 -8.40 -3.72
C LEU A 104 -2.37 -8.53 -2.28
N ALA A 105 -2.34 -9.74 -1.72
CA ALA A 105 -2.75 -9.97 -0.33
C ALA A 105 -1.89 -9.15 0.64
N ASN A 106 -0.57 -9.18 0.43
CA ASN A 106 0.40 -8.45 1.22
C ASN A 106 0.18 -6.92 1.17
N ALA A 107 -0.07 -6.36 -0.01
CA ALA A 107 -0.35 -4.94 -0.19
C ALA A 107 -1.72 -4.55 0.42
N GLY A 108 -2.70 -5.45 0.41
CA GLY A 108 -3.98 -5.26 1.08
C GLY A 108 -3.82 -5.07 2.59
N VAL A 109 -2.95 -5.86 3.23
CA VAL A 109 -2.60 -5.68 4.66
C VAL A 109 -1.98 -4.31 4.90
N THR A 110 -1.06 -3.88 4.04
CA THR A 110 -0.40 -2.56 4.14
C THR A 110 -1.41 -1.43 4.01
N LEU A 111 -2.33 -1.52 3.04
CA LEU A 111 -3.37 -0.52 2.84
C LEU A 111 -4.30 -0.43 4.06
N ALA A 112 -4.68 -1.56 4.64
CA ALA A 112 -5.48 -1.61 5.86
C ALA A 112 -4.76 -0.92 7.02
N LEU A 113 -3.48 -1.24 7.26
CA LEU A 113 -2.69 -0.61 8.33
C LEU A 113 -2.56 0.90 8.13
N ILE A 114 -2.23 1.36 6.91
CA ILE A 114 -2.14 2.79 6.57
C ILE A 114 -3.48 3.50 6.84
N GLY A 115 -4.60 2.87 6.51
CA GLY A 115 -5.94 3.44 6.65
C GLY A 115 -6.53 3.40 8.07
N THR A 116 -5.90 2.75 9.05
CA THR A 116 -6.48 2.62 10.39
C THR A 116 -6.15 3.77 11.34
N GLY A 117 -7.10 4.17 12.19
CA GLY A 117 -6.88 5.14 13.26
C GLY A 117 -7.04 6.60 12.84
N ASP A 118 -7.33 7.44 13.83
CA ASP A 118 -7.58 8.88 13.67
C ASP A 118 -6.33 9.67 13.25
N ALA A 119 -6.50 10.98 13.01
CA ALA A 119 -5.44 11.91 12.67
C ALA A 119 -4.25 11.85 13.64
N ASP A 120 -4.52 11.66 14.93
CA ASP A 120 -3.55 11.69 16.04
C ASP A 120 -3.18 10.29 16.53
N ARG A 121 -3.39 9.24 15.71
CA ARG A 121 -3.07 7.85 16.09
C ARG A 121 -1.60 7.66 16.53
N ALA A 122 -0.67 8.50 16.09
CA ALA A 122 0.71 8.46 16.55
C ALA A 122 0.85 8.71 18.05
N THR A 123 -0.08 9.47 18.64
CA THR A 123 -0.13 9.79 20.07
C THR A 123 -1.08 8.85 20.81
N HIS A 124 -2.31 8.67 20.30
CA HIS A 124 -3.32 7.85 20.98
C HIS A 124 -3.03 6.34 20.90
N GLN A 125 -2.48 5.89 19.77
CA GLN A 125 -2.32 4.46 19.45
C GLN A 125 -0.98 4.22 18.71
N PRO A 126 0.17 4.58 19.32
CA PRO A 126 1.48 4.63 18.66
C PRO A 126 1.89 3.31 18.00
N TRP A 127 1.46 2.18 18.56
CA TRP A 127 1.71 0.86 18.01
C TRP A 127 1.17 0.70 16.58
N ARG A 128 0.05 1.34 16.20
CA ARG A 128 -0.50 1.28 14.85
C ARG A 128 0.42 1.94 13.83
N SER A 129 0.96 3.11 14.16
CA SER A 129 1.89 3.85 13.30
C SER A 129 3.20 3.09 13.09
N LEU A 130 3.68 2.42 14.15
CA LEU A 130 4.86 1.57 14.10
C LEU A 130 4.62 0.31 13.27
N LEU A 131 3.49 -0.38 13.44
CA LEU A 131 3.14 -1.54 12.62
C LEU A 131 2.96 -1.17 11.15
N ALA A 132 2.27 -0.07 10.85
CA ALA A 132 2.09 0.38 9.47
C ALA A 132 3.45 0.67 8.79
N THR A 133 4.35 1.34 9.51
CA THR A 133 5.70 1.63 8.99
C THR A 133 6.53 0.36 8.86
N GLY A 134 6.56 -0.50 9.89
CA GLY A 134 7.29 -1.77 9.85
C GLY A 134 6.85 -2.64 8.69
N LYS A 135 5.54 -2.75 8.46
CA LYS A 135 4.98 -3.48 7.32
C LYS A 135 5.39 -2.85 5.99
N ALA A 136 5.22 -1.54 5.82
CA ALA A 136 5.57 -0.85 4.59
C ALA A 136 7.08 -0.95 4.28
N THR A 137 7.95 -0.86 5.29
CA THR A 137 9.39 -1.07 5.13
C THR A 137 9.73 -2.52 4.77
N GLY A 138 9.00 -3.50 5.31
CA GLY A 138 9.13 -4.90 4.91
C GLY A 138 8.77 -5.12 3.45
N ASP A 139 7.71 -4.48 2.97
CA ASP A 139 7.31 -4.53 1.56
C ASP A 139 8.35 -3.90 0.64
N ALA A 140 8.90 -2.74 1.04
CA ALA A 140 9.96 -2.08 0.29
C ALA A 140 11.23 -2.96 0.22
N ALA A 141 11.60 -3.61 1.33
CA ALA A 141 12.74 -4.52 1.36
C ALA A 141 12.52 -5.75 0.47
N ALA A 142 11.33 -6.36 0.51
CA ALA A 142 10.97 -7.47 -0.38
C ALA A 142 10.98 -7.04 -1.86
N GLY A 143 10.45 -5.86 -2.18
CA GLY A 143 10.49 -5.31 -3.52
C GLY A 143 11.92 -5.05 -4.01
N ALA A 144 12.79 -4.50 -3.16
CA ALA A 144 14.20 -4.29 -3.47
C ALA A 144 14.95 -5.61 -3.70
N TRP A 145 14.65 -6.64 -2.90
CA TRP A 145 15.20 -7.98 -3.08
C TRP A 145 14.82 -8.57 -4.44
N LEU A 146 13.52 -8.56 -4.78
CA LEU A 146 13.03 -9.08 -6.06
C LEU A 146 13.57 -8.29 -7.26
N PHE A 147 13.75 -6.97 -7.10
CA PHE A 147 14.40 -6.16 -8.13
C PHE A 147 15.87 -6.55 -8.33
N ALA A 148 16.62 -6.78 -7.25
CA ALA A 148 18.00 -7.27 -7.33
C ALA A 148 18.08 -8.67 -7.97
N GLU A 149 17.09 -9.53 -7.70
CA GLU A 149 16.97 -10.85 -8.32
C GLU A 149 16.73 -10.77 -9.83
N GLN A 150 15.83 -9.90 -10.29
CA GLN A 150 15.62 -9.63 -11.72
C GLN A 150 16.90 -9.21 -12.43
N LEU A 151 17.65 -8.29 -11.82
CA LEU A 151 18.90 -7.79 -12.39
C LEU A 151 20.00 -8.85 -12.42
N SER A 152 20.13 -9.65 -11.36
CA SER A 152 21.21 -10.62 -11.20
C SER A 152 20.95 -11.95 -11.92
N ARG A 153 19.75 -12.54 -11.79
CA ARG A 153 19.39 -13.84 -12.39
C ARG A 153 18.80 -13.71 -13.78
N HIS A 154 17.78 -12.88 -13.97
CA HIS A 154 17.03 -12.86 -15.23
C HIS A 154 17.68 -11.97 -16.29
N ARG A 155 18.55 -11.02 -15.88
CA ARG A 155 19.18 -9.99 -16.74
C ARG A 155 18.17 -9.19 -17.57
N ARG A 156 16.93 -9.18 -17.10
CA ARG A 156 15.76 -8.53 -17.67
C ARG A 156 14.93 -8.00 -16.52
N ILE A 157 14.23 -6.90 -16.78
CA ILE A 157 13.46 -6.17 -15.79
C ILE A 157 12.00 -6.20 -16.22
N CYS A 158 11.12 -6.53 -15.28
CA CYS A 158 9.69 -6.32 -15.39
C CYS A 158 9.39 -4.87 -14.97
N GLY A 159 8.90 -4.07 -15.91
CA GLY A 159 8.54 -2.66 -15.73
C GLY A 159 7.41 -2.49 -14.72
N TRP A 160 6.40 -3.37 -14.75
CA TRP A 160 5.31 -3.38 -13.78
C TRP A 160 5.80 -3.66 -12.35
N CYS A 161 6.69 -4.63 -12.19
CA CYS A 161 7.30 -5.01 -10.93
C CYS A 161 8.20 -3.90 -10.39
N THR A 162 8.94 -3.23 -11.28
CA THR A 162 9.77 -2.07 -10.95
C THR A 162 8.93 -0.88 -10.50
N LEU A 163 7.82 -0.60 -11.20
CA LEU A 163 6.86 0.43 -10.81
C LEU A 163 6.28 0.14 -9.43
N ALA A 164 5.89 -1.11 -9.17
CA ALA A 164 5.38 -1.53 -7.88
C ALA A 164 6.43 -1.36 -6.77
N ALA A 165 7.67 -1.82 -6.98
CA ALA A 165 8.77 -1.69 -6.03
C ALA A 165 9.13 -0.23 -5.74
N ALA A 166 9.12 0.64 -6.75
CA ALA A 166 9.35 2.07 -6.56
C ALA A 166 8.20 2.70 -5.77
N ALA A 167 6.95 2.37 -6.11
CA ALA A 167 5.78 2.90 -5.42
C ALA A 167 5.74 2.46 -3.94
N THR A 168 6.00 1.19 -3.62
CA THR A 168 6.04 0.71 -2.23
C THR A 168 7.19 1.33 -1.44
N THR A 169 8.35 1.54 -2.07
CA THR A 169 9.49 2.21 -1.44
C THR A 169 9.16 3.65 -1.05
N VAL A 170 8.57 4.42 -1.96
CA VAL A 170 8.14 5.80 -1.66
C VAL A 170 7.00 5.80 -0.63
N ALA A 171 6.06 4.85 -0.73
CA ALA A 171 4.98 4.70 0.25
C ALA A 171 5.52 4.47 1.66
N ALA A 172 6.55 3.63 1.82
CA ALA A 172 7.21 3.36 3.08
C ALA A 172 7.95 4.59 3.63
N ALA A 173 8.67 5.33 2.78
CA ALA A 173 9.34 6.56 3.20
C ALA A 173 8.35 7.59 3.78
N LEU A 174 7.13 7.66 3.24
CA LEU A 174 6.10 8.58 3.71
C LEU A 174 5.52 8.23 5.09
N THR A 175 5.64 6.98 5.57
CA THR A 175 5.15 6.59 6.90
C THR A 175 6.15 6.90 8.01
N VAL A 176 7.44 7.06 7.68
CA VAL A 176 8.54 7.28 8.63
C VAL A 176 8.31 8.47 9.58
N PRO A 177 7.87 9.67 9.14
CA PRO A 177 7.68 10.79 10.05
C PRO A 177 6.65 10.50 11.14
N GLU A 178 5.58 9.80 10.79
CA GLU A 178 4.53 9.42 11.74
C GLU A 178 5.03 8.37 12.75
N ALA A 179 5.77 7.36 12.29
CA ALA A 179 6.42 6.41 13.20
C ALA A 179 7.44 7.07 14.12
N THR A 180 8.16 8.09 13.63
CA THR A 180 9.12 8.84 14.44
C THR A 180 8.41 9.59 15.57
N GLN A 181 7.26 10.20 15.29
CA GLN A 181 6.41 10.84 16.31
C GLN A 181 5.91 9.80 17.33
N ALA A 182 5.38 8.67 16.85
CA ALA A 182 4.90 7.59 17.72
C ALA A 182 6.01 7.02 18.63
N TRP A 183 7.22 6.87 18.10
CA TRP A 183 8.37 6.41 18.85
C TRP A 183 8.83 7.38 19.92
N ARG A 184 8.83 8.70 19.63
CA ARG A 184 9.14 9.74 20.62
C ARG A 184 8.12 9.76 21.75
N HIS A 185 6.84 9.64 21.40
CA HIS A 185 5.75 9.57 22.36
C HIS A 185 5.92 8.38 23.32
N LEU A 186 6.20 7.18 22.80
CA LEU A 186 6.48 5.99 23.63
C LEU A 186 7.72 6.13 24.52
N ARG A 187 8.72 6.92 24.09
CA ARG A 187 9.94 7.18 24.87
C ARG A 187 9.76 8.30 25.91
N GLY A 188 8.56 8.85 26.08
CA GLY A 188 8.31 9.93 27.04
C GLY A 188 9.07 11.22 26.71
N ARG A 189 9.41 11.44 25.43
CA ARG A 189 10.03 12.70 24.95
C ARG A 189 8.94 13.52 24.27
N PRO A 190 8.18 14.36 25.01
CA PRO A 190 7.21 15.26 24.40
C PRO A 190 7.92 16.28 23.51
N GLU A 191 7.19 16.77 22.50
CA GLU A 191 7.62 17.87 21.62
C GLU A 191 7.74 19.20 22.35
#